data_AF-A0A6J3FPI1-F1
#
_entry.id   AF-A0A6J3FPI1-F1
#
_cell.length_a   1.000
_cell.length_b   1.000
_cell.length_c   1.000
_cell.angle_alpha   90.00
_cell.angle_beta   90.00
_cell.angle_gamma   90.00
#
_symmetry.space_group_name_H-M   'P 1'
#
loop_
_entity.id
_entity.type
_entity.pdbx_description
1 polymer ?
#
loop_
_entity_poly.entity_id
_entity_poly.type
_entity_poly.pdbx_seq_one_letter_code
_entity_poly.pdbx_strand_id
1 'polypeptide(L)'
;MPWTILLFAAGSLAIPPPSIRLVPPHPSSQEDPIHISCMAPGDFPGANFTLYRGGQVVQLLQAPANQRGVTFNLSGSSSEAPGGPFHCQYGVIGEHNQPQLSDLSEPVNISFPVPTWILALSLSLAGALLLLAGLVAVALVVRKVKLKNLQKKRDGESCWAQINFDTTDMSFDNSLFTISPKMTPEEDPASLDDHSGTTATPGNSRTRKRPTSASSSPEPPEFSTFRACQ
;
A
#
# COMPACT_ATOMS: atom_id res chain seq x y z
N MET A 1 -59.83 30.20 -23.02
CA MET A 1 -60.34 29.37 -21.92
C MET A 1 -59.20 29.14 -20.94
N PRO A 2 -58.94 30.03 -19.96
CA PRO A 2 -57.91 29.77 -18.97
C PRO A 2 -58.49 28.91 -17.84
N TRP A 3 -57.86 27.77 -17.61
CA TRP A 3 -58.25 26.81 -16.58
C TRP A 3 -57.80 27.34 -15.22
N THR A 4 -58.74 27.79 -14.40
CA THR A 4 -58.48 28.10 -13.00
C THR A 4 -58.27 26.78 -12.26
N ILE A 5 -57.02 26.46 -11.94
CA ILE A 5 -56.69 25.36 -11.04
C ILE A 5 -57.00 25.85 -9.63
N LEU A 6 -58.17 25.44 -9.11
CA LEU A 6 -58.53 25.60 -7.71
C LEU A 6 -57.70 24.60 -6.89
N LEU A 7 -56.61 25.08 -6.29
CA LEU A 7 -55.91 24.36 -5.23
C LEU A 7 -56.77 24.44 -3.96
N PHE A 8 -57.52 23.38 -3.68
CA PHE A 8 -58.10 23.19 -2.36
C PHE A 8 -56.97 22.88 -1.38
N ALA A 9 -56.53 23.89 -0.64
CA ALA A 9 -55.76 23.69 0.58
C ALA A 9 -56.70 23.02 1.60
N ALA A 10 -56.65 21.70 1.67
CA ALA A 10 -57.18 20.97 2.80
C ALA A 10 -56.37 21.38 4.04
N GLY A 11 -56.92 22.31 4.83
CA GLY A 11 -56.35 22.73 6.11
C GLY A 11 -56.42 21.59 7.10
N SER A 12 -55.40 20.73 7.09
CA SER A 12 -55.19 19.78 8.17
C SER A 12 -54.76 20.55 9.42
N LEU A 13 -55.47 20.33 10.52
CA LEU A 13 -55.09 20.68 11.89
C LEU A 13 -53.81 19.92 12.30
N ALA A 14 -52.71 20.12 11.58
CA ALA A 14 -51.44 19.47 11.87
C ALA A 14 -50.67 20.34 12.86
N ILE A 15 -50.47 19.81 14.06
CA ILE A 15 -49.60 20.45 15.04
C ILE A 15 -48.17 20.37 14.51
N PRO A 16 -47.43 21.49 14.48
CA PRO A 16 -46.07 21.52 13.95
C PRO A 16 -45.12 20.59 14.72
N PRO A 17 -44.09 20.04 14.05
CA PRO A 17 -43.13 19.13 14.68
C PRO A 17 -42.29 19.84 15.75
N PRO A 18 -41.89 19.12 16.82
CA PRO A 18 -40.98 19.68 17.82
C PRO A 18 -39.55 19.76 17.31
N SER A 19 -38.76 20.64 17.94
CA SER A 19 -37.31 20.67 17.75
C SER A 19 -36.63 19.70 18.71
N ILE A 20 -35.59 19.01 18.23
CA ILE A 20 -34.80 18.04 19.02
C ILE A 20 -33.31 18.36 18.90
N ARG A 21 -32.59 18.35 20.03
CA ARG A 21 -31.15 18.64 20.08
C ARG A 21 -30.46 17.87 21.19
N LEU A 22 -29.21 17.49 20.96
CA LEU A 22 -28.30 17.06 22.02
C LEU A 22 -27.91 18.29 22.85
N VAL A 23 -27.90 18.14 24.17
CA VAL A 23 -27.49 19.20 25.10
C VAL A 23 -26.31 18.73 25.96
N PRO A 24 -25.45 19.65 26.43
CA PRO A 24 -24.34 19.30 27.30
C PRO A 24 -24.81 18.65 28.61
N PRO A 25 -24.00 17.75 29.21
CA PRO A 25 -22.72 17.23 28.70
C PRO A 25 -22.90 16.28 27.50
N HIS A 26 -22.03 16.44 26.49
CA HIS A 26 -22.04 15.56 25.31
C HIS A 26 -21.31 14.26 25.65
N PRO A 27 -21.82 13.10 25.21
CA PRO A 27 -21.23 11.81 25.55
C PRO A 27 -19.87 11.63 24.87
N SER A 28 -18.88 11.15 25.62
CA SER A 28 -17.54 10.83 25.14
C SER A 28 -17.39 9.34 24.81
N SER A 29 -18.13 8.47 25.50
CA SER A 29 -18.23 7.04 25.23
C SER A 29 -19.68 6.56 25.22
N GLN A 30 -19.89 5.29 24.87
CA GLN A 30 -21.23 4.69 24.81
C GLN A 30 -21.88 4.59 26.20
N GLU A 31 -21.09 4.50 27.26
CA GLU A 31 -21.51 4.36 28.64
C GLU A 31 -21.95 5.69 29.28
N ASP A 32 -21.53 6.81 28.68
CA ASP A 32 -21.86 8.13 29.19
C ASP A 32 -23.36 8.43 29.08
N PRO A 33 -23.92 9.21 30.04
CA PRO A 33 -25.31 9.64 29.95
C PRO A 33 -25.52 10.55 28.73
N ILE A 34 -26.66 10.38 28.08
CA ILE A 34 -27.06 11.16 26.92
C ILE A 34 -28.22 12.06 27.33
N HIS A 35 -28.06 13.37 27.10
CA HIS A 35 -29.08 14.37 27.34
C HIS A 35 -29.66 14.88 26.03
N ILE A 36 -30.95 14.62 25.81
CA ILE A 36 -31.67 15.04 24.60
C ILE A 36 -32.77 16.00 25.00
N SER A 37 -32.68 17.25 24.53
CA SER A 37 -33.73 18.25 24.71
C SER A 37 -34.70 18.20 23.55
N CYS A 38 -35.99 18.22 23.89
CA CYS A 38 -37.08 18.35 22.93
C CYS A 38 -37.98 19.52 23.32
N MET A 39 -38.29 20.39 22.36
CA MET A 39 -39.10 21.59 22.57
C MET A 39 -40.19 21.71 21.52
N ALA A 40 -41.43 21.87 22.00
CA ALA A 40 -42.57 22.20 21.16
C ALA A 40 -42.48 23.66 20.66
N PRO A 41 -42.81 23.93 19.40
CA PRO A 41 -42.93 25.29 18.88
C PRO A 41 -44.16 26.02 19.48
N GLY A 42 -44.17 27.35 19.46
CA GLY A 42 -45.33 28.13 19.91
C GLY A 42 -45.58 28.07 21.43
N ASP A 43 -46.84 28.16 21.86
CA ASP A 43 -47.26 28.23 23.27
C ASP A 43 -47.99 26.96 23.71
N PHE A 44 -47.35 25.79 23.56
CA PHE A 44 -47.85 24.51 24.09
C PHE A 44 -47.11 24.11 25.38
N PRO A 45 -47.37 24.76 26.53
CA PRO A 45 -46.76 24.36 27.78
C PRO A 45 -47.43 23.10 28.36
N GLY A 46 -46.72 22.37 29.21
CA GLY A 46 -47.30 21.22 29.91
C GLY A 46 -47.60 19.99 29.04
N ALA A 47 -47.13 19.97 27.79
CA ALA A 47 -47.35 18.90 26.83
C ALA A 47 -46.63 17.60 27.24
N ASN A 48 -47.14 16.48 26.71
CA ASN A 48 -46.51 15.17 26.87
C ASN A 48 -45.55 14.91 25.71
N PHE A 49 -44.30 14.59 26.01
CA PHE A 49 -43.25 14.35 25.03
C PHE A 49 -42.84 12.87 25.03
N THR A 50 -42.81 12.28 23.84
CA THR A 50 -42.39 10.90 23.60
C THR A 50 -41.10 10.91 22.80
N LEU A 51 -40.07 10.24 23.31
CA LEU A 51 -38.82 10.01 22.61
C LEU A 51 -38.87 8.63 21.94
N TYR A 52 -38.54 8.59 20.66
CA TYR A 52 -38.48 7.39 19.83
C TYR A 52 -37.05 7.10 19.38
N ARG A 53 -36.74 5.81 19.23
CA ARG A 53 -35.51 5.32 18.57
C ARG A 53 -35.84 4.08 17.77
N GLY A 54 -35.51 4.08 16.47
CA GLY A 54 -35.86 2.97 15.57
C GLY A 54 -37.37 2.67 15.52
N GLY A 55 -38.22 3.68 15.71
CA GLY A 55 -39.68 3.54 15.76
C GLY A 55 -40.25 3.03 17.10
N GLN A 56 -39.41 2.70 18.07
CA GLN A 56 -39.84 2.27 19.40
C GLN A 56 -39.81 3.43 20.39
N VAL A 57 -40.76 3.44 21.33
CA VAL A 57 -40.80 4.42 22.42
C VAL A 57 -39.69 4.09 23.43
N VAL A 58 -38.79 5.05 23.64
CA VAL A 58 -37.68 4.96 24.61
C VAL A 58 -38.10 5.51 25.96
N GLN A 59 -38.71 6.70 25.96
CA GLN A 59 -39.12 7.38 27.19
C GLN A 59 -40.25 8.37 26.91
N LEU A 60 -41.17 8.50 27.86
CA LEU A 60 -42.25 9.49 27.86
C LEU A 60 -42.05 10.43 29.06
N LEU A 61 -42.06 11.73 28.83
CA LEU A 61 -41.96 12.76 29.88
C LEU A 61 -43.02 13.84 29.66
N GLN A 62 -43.62 14.32 30.75
CA GLN A 62 -44.51 15.46 30.71
C GLN A 62 -43.74 16.73 31.06
N ALA A 63 -43.89 17.78 30.25
CA ALA A 63 -43.31 19.08 30.57
C ALA A 63 -44.04 19.70 31.79
N PRO A 64 -43.32 20.46 32.63
CA PRO A 64 -43.96 21.30 33.63
C PRO A 64 -44.98 22.26 33.01
N ALA A 65 -46.00 22.66 33.78
CA ALA A 65 -47.12 23.48 33.28
C ALA A 65 -46.72 24.86 32.72
N ASN A 66 -45.50 25.34 33.02
CA ASN A 66 -44.95 26.60 32.52
C ASN A 66 -43.80 26.41 31.51
N GLN A 67 -43.49 25.16 31.14
CA GLN A 67 -42.40 24.84 30.22
C GLN A 67 -42.95 24.17 28.97
N ARG A 68 -42.24 24.39 27.86
CA ARG A 68 -42.62 23.94 26.51
C ARG A 68 -41.76 22.80 25.99
N GLY A 69 -41.00 22.17 26.88
CA GLY A 69 -40.03 21.16 26.50
C GLY A 69 -39.55 20.37 27.69
N VAL A 70 -38.85 19.29 27.38
CA VAL A 70 -38.27 18.36 28.35
C VAL A 70 -36.85 18.03 27.95
N THR A 71 -36.07 17.56 28.91
CA THR A 71 -34.77 16.94 28.65
C THR A 71 -34.85 15.49 29.10
N PHE A 72 -34.66 14.58 28.14
CA PHE A 72 -34.56 13.15 28.37
C PHE A 72 -33.15 12.81 28.85
N ASN A 73 -33.06 12.02 29.91
CA ASN A 73 -31.80 11.57 30.48
C ASN A 73 -31.69 10.07 30.26
N LEU A 74 -30.96 9.68 29.23
CA LEU A 74 -30.77 8.29 28.87
C LEU A 74 -29.48 7.78 29.48
N SER A 75 -29.52 6.64 30.17
CA SER A 75 -28.31 5.90 30.53
C SER A 75 -27.70 5.29 29.26
N GLY A 76 -26.38 5.36 29.11
CA GLY A 76 -25.63 4.84 27.95
C GLY A 76 -25.85 3.35 27.63
N SER A 77 -26.44 2.59 28.55
CA SER A 77 -26.72 1.15 28.42
C SER A 77 -28.06 0.78 27.76
N SER A 78 -28.72 1.66 26.98
CA SER A 78 -29.90 1.26 26.18
C SER A 78 -29.48 0.49 24.91
N SER A 79 -28.73 -0.60 25.13
CA SER A 79 -28.26 -1.53 24.09
C SER A 79 -29.38 -2.35 23.45
N GLU A 80 -30.60 -2.31 24.01
CA GLU A 80 -31.73 -3.12 23.56
C GLU A 80 -32.61 -2.45 22.49
N ALA A 81 -32.50 -1.14 22.30
CA ALA A 81 -33.24 -0.47 21.24
C ALA A 81 -32.50 -0.63 19.89
N PRO A 82 -33.21 -0.94 18.79
CA PRO A 82 -32.61 -0.99 17.47
C PRO A 82 -31.78 0.28 17.19
N GLY A 83 -30.55 0.11 16.71
CA GLY A 83 -29.71 1.22 16.31
C GLY A 83 -30.46 2.15 15.35
N GLY A 84 -30.27 3.46 15.48
CA GLY A 84 -30.97 4.46 14.67
C GLY A 84 -31.00 5.85 15.32
N PRO A 85 -31.42 6.87 14.56
CA PRO A 85 -31.59 8.22 15.07
C PRO A 85 -32.70 8.28 16.11
N PHE A 86 -32.61 9.28 16.98
CA PHE A 86 -33.69 9.65 17.89
C PHE A 86 -34.64 10.62 17.21
N HIS A 87 -35.93 10.42 17.47
CA HIS A 87 -37.00 11.33 17.09
C HIS A 87 -37.82 11.70 18.31
N CYS A 88 -38.40 12.88 18.33
CA CYS A 88 -39.28 13.34 19.38
C CYS A 88 -40.66 13.68 18.80
N GLN A 89 -41.68 13.46 19.60
CA GLN A 89 -43.05 13.86 19.32
C GLN A 89 -43.65 14.43 20.60
N TYR A 90 -44.55 15.39 20.48
CA TYR A 90 -45.36 15.85 21.60
C TYR A 90 -46.86 15.72 21.33
N GLY A 91 -47.61 15.52 22.40
CA GLY A 91 -49.06 15.47 22.39
C GLY A 91 -49.65 16.52 23.34
N VAL A 92 -50.73 17.15 22.90
CA VAL A 92 -51.53 18.09 23.68
C VAL A 92 -52.98 17.65 23.66
N ILE A 93 -53.75 18.11 24.65
CA ILE A 93 -55.20 17.95 24.65
C ILE A 93 -55.77 19.06 23.74
N GLY A 94 -56.35 18.68 22.61
CA GLY A 94 -57.00 19.61 21.69
C GLY A 94 -58.33 20.13 22.23
N GLU A 95 -58.98 21.02 21.48
CA GLU A 95 -60.22 21.70 21.87
C GLU A 95 -61.37 20.75 22.24
N HIS A 96 -61.41 19.56 21.63
CA HIS A 96 -62.44 18.54 21.86
C HIS A 96 -62.08 17.53 22.97
N ASN A 97 -61.12 17.87 23.83
CA ASN A 97 -60.56 16.99 24.85
C ASN A 97 -59.96 15.68 24.27
N GLN A 98 -59.60 15.70 22.99
CA GLN A 98 -58.99 14.58 22.29
C GLN A 98 -57.47 14.79 22.23
N PRO A 99 -56.65 13.76 22.50
CA PRO A 99 -55.20 13.87 22.35
C PRO A 99 -54.86 14.10 20.87
N GLN A 100 -54.16 15.18 20.61
CA GLN A 100 -53.63 15.53 19.30
C GLN A 100 -52.11 15.43 19.34
N LEU A 101 -51.55 14.65 18.43
CA LEU A 101 -50.10 14.46 18.33
C LEU A 101 -49.55 15.36 17.23
N SER A 102 -48.35 15.89 17.49
CA SER A 102 -47.51 16.52 16.47
C SER A 102 -46.91 15.50 15.51
N ASP A 103 -46.40 15.99 14.40
CA ASP A 103 -45.48 15.23 13.55
C ASP A 103 -44.17 14.93 14.29
N LEU A 104 -43.41 13.93 13.81
CA LEU A 104 -42.10 13.60 14.36
C LEU A 104 -41.09 14.71 14.06
N SER A 105 -40.18 14.95 15.01
CA SER A 105 -39.05 15.84 14.82
C SER A 105 -38.08 15.34 13.75
N GLU A 106 -37.21 16.25 13.30
CA GLU A 106 -35.98 15.88 12.60
C GLU A 106 -35.18 14.84 13.41
N PRO A 107 -34.40 13.96 12.74
CA PRO A 107 -33.59 12.97 13.43
C PRO A 107 -32.39 13.61 14.13
N VAL A 108 -32.06 13.14 15.34
CA VAL A 108 -30.76 13.42 15.98
C VAL A 108 -29.93 12.15 16.11
N ASN A 109 -28.68 12.23 15.64
CA ASN A 109 -27.70 11.14 15.72
C ASN A 109 -26.73 11.39 16.86
N ILE A 110 -26.34 10.31 17.54
CA ILE A 110 -25.32 10.35 18.59
C ILE A 110 -24.00 9.91 17.98
N SER A 111 -23.00 10.79 18.05
CA SER A 111 -21.63 10.51 17.62
C SER A 111 -20.68 10.69 18.79
N PHE A 112 -19.74 9.76 18.95
CA PHE A 112 -18.69 9.85 19.96
C PHE A 112 -17.42 10.43 19.34
N PRO A 113 -16.68 11.29 20.04
CA PRO A 113 -15.42 11.81 19.56
C PRO A 113 -14.43 10.66 19.32
N VAL A 114 -13.88 10.57 18.12
CA VAL A 114 -12.84 9.59 17.81
C VAL A 114 -11.55 9.98 18.51
N PRO A 115 -10.87 9.06 19.20
CA PRO A 115 -9.59 9.39 19.82
C PRO A 115 -8.54 9.76 18.76
N THR A 116 -8.12 11.03 18.77
CA THR A 116 -7.20 11.60 17.76
C THR A 116 -5.79 10.99 17.81
N TRP A 117 -5.42 10.38 18.95
CA TRP A 117 -4.15 9.67 19.11
C TRP A 117 -4.02 8.48 18.15
N ILE A 118 -5.13 7.87 17.72
CA ILE A 118 -5.12 6.76 16.75
C ILE A 118 -4.55 7.24 15.40
N LEU A 119 -4.96 8.42 14.95
CA LEU A 119 -4.43 9.03 13.72
C LEU A 119 -2.94 9.37 13.88
N ALA A 120 -2.56 9.95 15.01
CA ALA A 120 -1.16 10.29 15.29
C ALA A 120 -0.27 9.04 15.30
N LEU A 121 -0.70 7.95 15.93
CA LEU A 121 0.01 6.67 15.92
C LEU A 121 0.11 6.09 14.51
N SER A 122 -0.98 6.10 13.75
CA SER A 122 -0.99 5.56 12.39
C SER A 122 -0.02 6.33 11.47
N LEU A 123 -0.01 7.66 11.57
CA LEU A 123 0.86 8.52 10.76
C LEU A 123 2.33 8.38 11.18
N SER A 124 2.58 8.26 12.48
CA SER A 124 3.92 8.01 13.03
C SER A 124 4.48 6.67 12.55
N LEU A 125 3.67 5.61 12.61
CA LEU A 125 4.08 4.27 12.16
C LEU A 125 4.35 4.25 10.65
N ALA A 126 3.48 4.86 9.84
CA ALA A 126 3.69 5.00 8.40
C ALA A 126 4.98 5.78 8.08
N GLY A 127 5.22 6.89 8.78
CA GLY A 127 6.44 7.68 8.63
C GLY A 127 7.71 6.90 8.96
N ALA A 128 7.71 6.14 10.07
CA ALA A 128 8.84 5.30 10.46
C ALA A 128 9.15 4.22 9.41
N LEU A 129 8.12 3.58 8.85
CA LEU A 129 8.27 2.58 7.79
C LEU A 129 8.85 3.18 6.50
N LEU A 130 8.40 4.36 6.09
CA LEU A 130 8.93 5.07 4.92
C LEU A 130 10.39 5.48 5.11
N LEU A 131 10.76 5.96 6.31
CA LEU A 131 12.14 6.30 6.64
C LEU A 131 13.05 5.06 6.60
N LEU A 132 12.60 3.94 7.18
CA LEU A 132 13.34 2.67 7.14
C LEU A 132 13.53 2.19 5.70
N ALA A 133 12.49 2.22 4.87
CA ALA A 133 12.58 1.84 3.47
C ALA A 133 13.56 2.73 2.69
N GLY A 134 13.52 4.04 2.93
CA GLY A 134 14.46 5.00 2.34
C GLY A 134 15.90 4.72 2.74
N LEU A 135 16.17 4.47 4.03
CA LEU A 135 17.50 4.12 4.53
C LEU A 135 18.04 2.82 3.90
N VAL A 136 17.19 1.80 3.77
CA VAL A 136 17.55 0.53 3.11
C VAL A 136 17.90 0.78 1.63
N ALA A 137 17.09 1.56 0.91
CA ALA A 137 17.35 1.90 -0.48
C ALA A 137 18.71 2.61 -0.64
N VAL A 138 19.00 3.61 0.20
CA VAL A 138 20.28 4.32 0.20
C VAL A 138 21.44 3.37 0.49
N ALA A 139 21.31 2.51 1.50
CA ALA A 139 22.35 1.52 1.84
C ALA A 139 22.64 0.56 0.67
N LEU A 140 21.60 0.10 -0.04
CA LEU A 140 21.75 -0.74 -1.23
C LEU A 140 22.47 0.00 -2.36
N VAL A 141 22.14 1.27 -2.60
CA VAL A 141 22.81 2.12 -3.61
C VAL A 141 24.28 2.33 -3.24
N VAL A 142 24.58 2.70 -1.99
CA VAL A 142 25.97 2.89 -1.53
C VAL A 142 26.76 1.59 -1.68
N ARG A 143 26.18 0.44 -1.30
CA ARG A 143 26.83 -0.87 -1.46
C ARG A 143 27.09 -1.18 -2.93
N LYS A 144 26.12 -0.92 -3.83
CA LYS A 144 26.29 -1.10 -5.28
C LYS A 144 27.38 -0.19 -5.86
N VAL A 145 27.42 1.08 -5.47
CA VAL A 145 28.46 2.04 -5.91
C VAL A 145 29.82 1.62 -5.39
N LYS A 146 29.93 1.23 -4.12
CA LYS A 146 31.18 0.74 -3.53
C LYS A 146 31.70 -0.49 -4.25
N LEU A 147 30.84 -1.45 -4.60
CA LEU A 147 31.21 -2.62 -5.41
C LEU A 147 31.71 -2.21 -6.80
N LYS A 148 31.03 -1.30 -7.48
CA LYS A 148 31.47 -0.77 -8.80
C LYS A 148 32.82 -0.05 -8.71
N ASN A 149 33.03 0.76 -7.68
CA ASN A 149 34.29 1.47 -7.46
C ASN A 149 35.44 0.51 -7.12
N LEU A 150 35.19 -0.51 -6.30
CA LEU A 150 36.18 -1.56 -6.01
C LEU A 150 36.51 -2.37 -7.26
N GLN A 151 35.52 -2.64 -8.12
CA GLN A 151 35.75 -3.26 -9.42
C GLN A 151 36.65 -2.39 -10.30
N LYS A 152 36.30 -1.11 -10.47
CA LYS A 152 37.09 -0.15 -11.26
C LYS A 152 38.53 0.00 -10.74
N LYS A 153 38.71 -0.01 -9.41
CA LYS A 153 40.04 0.03 -8.79
C LYS A 153 40.86 -1.22 -9.16
N ARG A 154 40.25 -2.40 -9.08
CA ARG A 154 40.91 -3.67 -9.46
C ARG A 154 41.24 -3.73 -10.95
N ASP A 155 40.37 -3.19 -11.81
CA ASP A 155 40.61 -3.14 -13.25
C ASP A 155 41.77 -2.17 -13.59
N GLY A 156 41.90 -1.06 -12.86
CA GLY A 156 43.01 -0.10 -13.05
C GLY A 156 44.35 -0.54 -12.45
N GLU A 157 44.33 -1.34 -11.38
CA GLU A 157 45.54 -1.95 -10.77
C GLU A 157 45.97 -3.24 -11.48
N SER A 158 45.18 -3.73 -12.43
CA SER A 158 45.55 -4.90 -13.24
C SER A 158 46.68 -4.53 -14.19
N CYS A 159 47.77 -5.30 -14.16
CA CYS A 159 49.00 -5.12 -14.97
C CYS A 159 48.75 -4.93 -16.48
N TRP A 160 47.58 -5.33 -16.98
CA TRP A 160 47.14 -5.14 -18.36
C TRP A 160 46.64 -3.73 -18.71
N ALA A 161 46.27 -2.90 -17.73
CA ALA A 161 45.74 -1.56 -17.96
C ALA A 161 46.83 -0.47 -18.08
N GLN A 162 48.07 -0.79 -17.66
CA GLN A 162 49.22 0.11 -17.73
C GLN A 162 50.27 -0.45 -18.70
N ILE A 163 49.88 -0.57 -19.96
CA ILE A 163 50.83 -0.71 -21.07
C ILE A 163 50.62 0.52 -21.95
N ASN A 164 51.24 1.62 -21.55
CA ASN A 164 51.67 2.62 -22.53
C ASN A 164 52.75 1.92 -23.35
N PHE A 165 52.35 1.23 -24.42
CA PHE A 165 53.27 0.94 -25.49
C PHE A 165 53.61 2.29 -26.13
N ASP A 166 54.75 2.88 -25.75
CA ASP A 166 55.49 3.62 -26.75
C ASP A 166 55.67 2.65 -27.91
N THR A 167 55.19 3.05 -29.08
CA THR A 167 55.19 2.37 -30.38
C THR A 167 56.57 1.83 -30.76
N THR A 168 57.03 0.82 -30.02
CA THR A 168 58.29 0.14 -30.23
C THR A 168 57.91 -1.14 -30.94
N ASP A 169 57.96 -1.02 -32.25
CA ASP A 169 58.08 -2.07 -33.25
C ASP A 169 58.25 -3.48 -32.65
N MET A 170 57.14 -4.21 -32.53
CA MET A 170 57.13 -5.65 -32.26
C MET A 170 57.06 -6.38 -33.61
N SER A 171 58.03 -6.14 -34.47
CA SER A 171 58.30 -7.02 -35.61
C SER A 171 59.06 -8.25 -35.07
N PHE A 172 58.44 -9.42 -35.21
CA PHE A 172 59.10 -10.69 -34.90
C PHE A 172 59.97 -11.10 -36.09
N ASP A 173 61.30 -11.01 -35.95
CA ASP A 173 62.23 -11.58 -36.92
C ASP A 173 62.25 -13.11 -36.78
N ASN A 174 61.66 -13.79 -37.77
CA ASN A 174 61.60 -15.24 -37.86
C ASN A 174 62.65 -15.76 -38.85
N SER A 175 63.94 -15.49 -38.57
CA SER A 175 65.05 -15.97 -39.39
C SER A 175 66.02 -16.83 -38.58
N LEU A 176 65.62 -18.05 -38.26
CA LEU A 176 66.54 -19.12 -37.94
C LEU A 176 66.01 -20.40 -38.58
N PHE A 177 66.90 -21.14 -39.24
CA PHE A 177 66.71 -22.39 -39.99
C PHE A 177 66.38 -22.28 -41.49
N THR A 178 67.37 -21.88 -42.29
CA THR A 178 67.55 -22.46 -43.63
C THR A 178 68.80 -23.33 -43.62
N ILE A 179 68.59 -24.64 -43.57
CA ILE A 179 69.64 -25.66 -43.75
C ILE A 179 70.14 -25.57 -45.20
N SER A 180 71.45 -25.51 -45.36
CA SER A 180 72.13 -25.46 -46.66
C SER A 180 72.26 -26.87 -47.26
N PRO A 181 71.74 -27.16 -48.46
CA PRO A 181 72.17 -28.31 -49.24
C PRO A 181 73.18 -27.84 -50.30
N LYS A 182 74.40 -28.35 -50.21
CA LYS A 182 75.44 -28.24 -51.23
C LYS A 182 75.47 -29.54 -52.04
N MET A 183 74.97 -29.54 -53.27
CA MET A 183 75.62 -30.10 -54.47
C MET A 183 74.75 -29.98 -55.74
N THR A 184 75.44 -29.63 -56.82
CA THR A 184 75.13 -29.38 -58.25
C THR A 184 74.77 -30.66 -59.04
N PRO A 185 74.55 -30.62 -60.39
CA PRO A 185 73.60 -29.84 -61.21
C PRO A 185 72.85 -30.73 -62.25
N GLU A 186 72.00 -30.07 -63.08
CA GLU A 186 71.47 -30.48 -64.41
C GLU A 186 70.52 -31.69 -64.53
N GLU A 187 69.25 -31.43 -64.89
CA GLU A 187 68.73 -31.56 -66.27
C GLU A 187 67.24 -31.12 -66.32
N ASP A 188 66.95 -30.25 -67.28
CA ASP A 188 65.62 -29.85 -67.80
C ASP A 188 65.09 -30.96 -68.76
N PRO A 189 63.86 -30.96 -69.33
CA PRO A 189 62.63 -30.20 -69.08
C PRO A 189 61.37 -31.10 -68.93
N ALA A 190 60.24 -30.39 -68.79
CA ALA A 190 58.94 -30.67 -69.44
C ALA A 190 57.79 -31.33 -68.63
N SER A 191 56.73 -30.51 -68.57
CA SER A 191 55.34 -30.80 -68.96
C SER A 191 54.43 -31.69 -68.10
N LEU A 192 53.31 -31.05 -67.72
CA LEU A 192 51.92 -31.49 -67.73
C LEU A 192 51.42 -32.57 -66.73
N ASP A 193 50.26 -32.20 -66.14
CA ASP A 193 49.12 -33.02 -65.71
C ASP A 193 49.32 -33.96 -64.51
N ASP A 194 48.36 -34.29 -63.64
CA ASP A 194 46.93 -34.02 -63.54
C ASP A 194 46.45 -34.49 -62.15
N HIS A 195 45.32 -33.94 -61.66
CA HIS A 195 44.29 -34.57 -60.79
C HIS A 195 44.70 -35.12 -59.38
N SER A 196 43.89 -35.17 -58.31
CA SER A 196 42.48 -34.87 -58.00
C SER A 196 42.29 -34.97 -56.46
N GLY A 197 41.29 -34.26 -55.90
CA GLY A 197 40.91 -34.22 -54.47
C GLY A 197 40.47 -35.57 -53.86
N THR A 198 40.49 -35.82 -52.54
CA THR A 198 39.83 -35.19 -51.37
C THR A 198 38.70 -36.08 -50.81
N THR A 199 38.64 -36.14 -49.47
CA THR A 199 37.57 -36.57 -48.53
C THR A 199 37.27 -38.06 -48.31
N ALA A 200 37.49 -38.55 -47.08
CA ALA A 200 36.44 -38.82 -46.08
C ALA A 200 36.97 -39.61 -44.85
N THR A 201 36.60 -39.18 -43.64
CA THR A 201 36.66 -39.98 -42.38
C THR A 201 35.29 -40.66 -42.17
N PRO A 202 35.15 -41.80 -41.44
CA PRO A 202 34.85 -41.71 -40.00
C PRO A 202 35.23 -42.93 -39.11
N GLY A 203 35.29 -42.67 -37.79
CA GLY A 203 34.67 -43.52 -36.76
C GLY A 203 35.52 -44.60 -36.09
N ASN A 204 35.65 -44.53 -34.75
CA ASN A 204 35.81 -45.75 -33.95
C ASN A 204 35.25 -45.64 -32.53
N SER A 205 34.51 -46.67 -32.13
CA SER A 205 33.78 -46.86 -30.88
C SER A 205 34.55 -47.75 -29.90
N ARG A 206 34.59 -47.43 -28.59
CA ARG A 206 34.69 -48.48 -27.56
C ARG A 206 34.32 -48.05 -26.13
N THR A 207 33.41 -48.82 -25.55
CA THR A 207 33.01 -48.94 -24.15
C THR A 207 34.13 -49.44 -23.22
N ARG A 208 34.32 -48.87 -22.01
CA ARG A 208 34.55 -49.64 -20.77
C ARG A 208 34.43 -48.81 -19.46
N LYS A 209 33.97 -49.53 -18.43
CA LYS A 209 33.59 -49.21 -17.05
C LYS A 209 34.68 -48.54 -16.18
N ARG A 210 34.26 -47.74 -15.19
CA ARG A 210 35.07 -47.25 -14.05
C ARG A 210 34.41 -47.63 -12.72
N PRO A 211 35.12 -48.24 -11.74
CA PRO A 211 34.68 -48.32 -10.35
C PRO A 211 35.38 -47.29 -9.44
N THR A 212 34.56 -46.72 -8.55
CA THR A 212 34.72 -46.51 -7.09
C THR A 212 36.06 -46.06 -6.46
N SER A 213 36.04 -44.82 -5.95
CA SER A 213 36.50 -44.27 -4.65
C SER A 213 37.85 -44.62 -4.02
N ALA A 214 38.66 -43.57 -3.70
CA ALA A 214 39.01 -43.11 -2.34
C ALA A 214 40.47 -42.59 -2.19
N SER A 215 40.56 -41.40 -1.57
CA SER A 215 41.64 -40.89 -0.69
C SER A 215 43.07 -40.67 -1.20
N SER A 216 43.47 -39.38 -1.15
CA SER A 216 44.68 -38.81 -0.52
C SER A 216 45.54 -37.91 -1.43
N SER A 217 45.73 -36.66 -0.96
CA SER A 217 46.72 -35.60 -1.27
C SER A 217 48.06 -36.08 -1.88
N PRO A 218 48.80 -35.30 -2.72
CA PRO A 218 49.11 -33.88 -2.51
C PRO A 218 49.08 -32.96 -3.76
N GLU A 219 49.00 -31.64 -3.49
CA GLU A 219 49.38 -30.46 -4.30
C GLU A 219 49.15 -30.42 -5.84
N PRO A 220 48.39 -29.44 -6.36
CA PRO A 220 48.55 -29.03 -7.75
C PRO A 220 49.85 -28.23 -7.94
N PRO A 221 50.58 -28.38 -9.06
CA PRO A 221 51.69 -27.49 -9.38
C PRO A 221 51.14 -26.07 -9.49
N GLU A 222 51.72 -25.14 -8.72
CA GLU A 222 51.41 -23.72 -8.82
C GLU A 222 51.86 -23.21 -10.19
N PHE A 223 50.96 -23.26 -11.17
CA PHE A 223 51.07 -22.43 -12.35
C PHE A 223 50.73 -21.00 -11.93
N SER A 224 51.71 -20.29 -11.40
CA SER A 224 51.61 -18.86 -11.12
C SER A 224 51.80 -18.07 -12.41
N THR A 225 50.70 -17.61 -13.01
CA THR A 225 50.70 -16.64 -14.11
C THR A 225 50.96 -15.20 -13.66
N PHE A 226 51.35 -14.97 -12.41
CA PHE A 226 51.59 -13.63 -11.89
C PHE A 226 53.07 -13.44 -11.60
N ARG A 227 53.76 -12.67 -12.45
CA ARG A 227 55.00 -12.01 -12.03
C ARG A 227 54.61 -10.92 -11.03
N ALA A 228 55.21 -10.97 -9.84
CA ALA A 228 55.18 -9.87 -8.90
C ALA A 228 55.92 -8.67 -9.53
N CYS A 229 55.24 -7.52 -9.63
CA CYS A 229 55.89 -6.24 -9.93
C CYS A 229 56.60 -5.77 -8.65
N GLN A 230 57.90 -5.45 -8.76
CA GLN A 230 58.66 -4.71 -7.74
C GLN A 230 58.35 -3.22 -7.82
#